data_AF-A0A1B7UII1-F1
#
_entry.id   AF-A0A1B7UII1-F1
#
_cell.length_a   1.000
_cell.length_b   1.000
_cell.length_c   1.000
_cell.angle_alpha   90.00
_cell.angle_beta   90.00
_cell.angle_gamma   90.00
#
_symmetry.space_group_name_H-M   'P 1'
#
loop_
_entity.id
_entity.type
_entity.pdbx_description
1 polymer ?
#
loop_
_entity_poly.entity_id
_entity_poly.type
_entity_poly.pdbx_seq_one_letter_code
_entity_poly.pdbx_strand_id
1 'polypeptide(L)'
;MADNRKKYWINTVRLLVDVLVWIVLCLMLGLWGAKYLLAGAPLLLTIEAWIGSDEPMHFTLGFLLPLGIGWLMRLYRRQRRYQIGFFVLVALLYAVDETMQSLLPFRSATWSDFQMSMTGWSLAVLVWYCLWQLLFLPTRQR
;
A
#
# COMPACT_ATOMS: atom_id res chain seq x y z
N MET A 1 -29.04 23.93 -10.49
CA MET A 1 -29.24 23.07 -9.29
C MET A 1 -28.75 21.62 -9.46
N ALA A 2 -28.88 20.97 -10.63
CA ALA A 2 -28.41 19.59 -10.83
C ALA A 2 -26.88 19.41 -10.70
N ASP A 3 -26.09 20.38 -11.16
CA ASP A 3 -24.62 20.32 -11.13
C ASP A 3 -24.03 20.35 -9.70
N ASN A 4 -24.68 21.08 -8.78
CA ASN A 4 -24.27 21.12 -7.37
C ASN A 4 -24.50 19.79 -6.66
N ARG A 5 -25.59 19.07 -6.99
CA ARG A 5 -25.86 17.73 -6.43
C ARG A 5 -24.82 16.71 -6.90
N LYS A 6 -24.44 16.74 -8.19
CA LYS A 6 -23.44 15.83 -8.75
C LYS A 6 -22.06 16.04 -8.10
N LYS A 7 -21.63 17.29 -7.95
CA LYS A 7 -20.35 17.62 -7.28
C LYS A 7 -20.35 17.21 -5.81
N TYR A 8 -21.46 17.43 -5.10
CA TYR A 8 -21.62 16.98 -3.71
C TYR A 8 -21.44 15.47 -3.58
N TRP A 9 -22.18 14.68 -4.37
CA TRP A 9 -22.08 13.21 -4.35
C TRP A 9 -20.67 12.70 -4.62
N ILE A 10 -19.98 13.24 -5.64
CA ILE A 10 -18.61 12.83 -5.97
C ILE A 10 -17.65 13.13 -4.81
N ASN A 11 -17.81 14.27 -4.15
CA ASN A 11 -16.97 14.65 -3.03
C ASN A 11 -17.23 13.76 -1.80
N THR A 12 -18.49 13.44 -1.51
CA THR A 12 -18.86 12.54 -0.41
C THR A 12 -18.29 11.14 -0.63
N VAL A 13 -18.48 10.56 -1.83
CA VAL A 13 -17.92 9.25 -2.16
C VAL A 13 -16.40 9.26 -2.04
N ARG A 14 -15.74 10.31 -2.53
CA ARG A 14 -14.28 10.43 -2.40
C ARG A 14 -13.83 10.50 -0.94
N LEU A 15 -14.53 11.26 -0.11
CA LEU A 15 -14.22 11.36 1.32
C LEU A 15 -14.36 10.00 2.01
N LEU A 16 -15.43 9.26 1.72
CA LEU A 16 -15.63 7.92 2.26
C LEU A 16 -14.50 6.96 1.87
N VAL A 17 -14.06 7.00 0.60
CA VAL A 17 -12.91 6.21 0.14
C VAL A 17 -11.63 6.63 0.84
N ASP A 18 -11.38 7.94 0.99
CA ASP A 18 -10.20 8.43 1.69
C ASP A 18 -10.17 7.97 3.16
N VAL A 19 -11.31 8.03 3.87
CA VAL A 19 -11.44 7.55 5.26
C VAL A 19 -11.21 6.05 5.33
N LEU A 20 -11.78 5.28 4.42
CA LEU A 20 -11.58 3.83 4.37
C LEU A 20 -10.10 3.48 4.14
N VAL A 21 -9.43 4.15 3.20
CA VAL A 21 -8.00 3.96 2.93
C VAL A 21 -7.17 4.31 4.17
N TRP A 22 -7.50 5.40 4.87
CA TRP A 22 -6.84 5.75 6.13
C TRP A 22 -7.00 4.67 7.20
N ILE A 23 -8.22 4.16 7.40
CA ILE A 23 -8.48 3.09 8.38
C ILE A 23 -7.65 1.85 8.03
N VAL A 24 -7.66 1.42 6.76
CA VAL A 24 -6.88 0.25 6.32
C VAL A 24 -5.38 0.47 6.55
N LEU A 25 -4.82 1.62 6.21
CA LEU A 25 -3.41 1.91 6.45
C LEU A 25 -3.07 1.95 7.94
N CYS A 26 -3.92 2.55 8.78
CA CYS A 26 -3.71 2.57 10.23
C CYS A 26 -3.74 1.16 10.83
N LEU A 27 -4.67 0.32 10.39
CA LEU A 27 -4.75 -1.08 10.83
C LEU A 27 -3.50 -1.85 10.40
N MET A 28 -3.05 -1.69 9.15
CA MET A 28 -1.83 -2.33 8.65
C MET A 28 -0.59 -1.88 9.41
N LEU A 29 -0.42 -0.58 9.66
CA LEU A 29 0.69 -0.04 10.45
C LEU A 29 0.62 -0.50 11.91
N GLY A 30 -0.58 -0.59 12.50
CA GLY A 30 -0.78 -1.09 13.86
C GLY A 30 -0.38 -2.55 13.99
N LEU A 31 -0.84 -3.41 13.06
CA LEU A 31 -0.47 -4.82 13.01
C LEU A 31 1.04 -5.02 12.80
N TRP A 32 1.63 -4.26 11.88
CA TRP A 32 3.05 -4.33 11.59
C TRP A 32 3.91 -3.83 12.75
N GLY A 33 3.56 -2.67 13.33
CA GLY A 33 4.22 -2.12 14.51
C GLY A 33 4.13 -3.05 15.72
N ALA A 34 2.97 -3.68 15.94
CA ALA A 34 2.81 -4.67 16.99
C ALA A 34 3.80 -5.84 16.80
N LYS A 35 3.98 -6.32 15.56
CA LYS A 35 4.90 -7.41 15.24
C LYS A 35 6.37 -7.07 15.53
N TYR A 36 6.80 -5.85 15.23
CA TYR A 36 8.17 -5.41 15.53
C TYR A 36 8.41 -5.08 17.01
N LEU A 37 7.43 -4.48 17.69
CA LEU A 37 7.57 -4.03 19.07
C LEU A 37 7.37 -5.15 20.09
N LEU A 38 6.57 -6.17 19.75
CA LEU A 38 6.24 -7.29 20.64
C LEU A 38 6.91 -8.61 20.20
N ALA A 39 7.95 -8.52 19.35
CA ALA A 39 8.74 -9.67 18.93
C ALA A 39 9.22 -10.49 20.15
N GLY A 40 8.79 -11.75 20.24
CA GLY A 40 9.09 -12.66 21.36
C GLY A 40 8.02 -12.72 22.47
N ALA A 41 6.94 -11.94 22.40
CA ALA A 41 5.84 -12.02 23.35
C ALA A 41 4.86 -13.17 23.01
N PRO A 42 4.38 -13.95 24.00
CA PRO A 42 3.45 -15.06 23.75
C PRO A 42 2.12 -14.63 23.09
N LEU A 43 1.70 -13.39 23.36
CA LEU A 43 0.52 -12.80 22.75
C LEU A 43 0.71 -12.60 21.24
N LEU A 44 1.93 -12.28 20.80
CA LEU A 44 2.25 -12.10 19.38
C LEU A 44 2.14 -13.40 18.60
N LEU A 45 2.65 -14.51 19.17
CA LEU A 45 2.55 -15.85 18.57
C LEU A 45 1.09 -16.29 18.36
N THR A 46 0.20 -15.86 19.25
CA THR A 46 -1.24 -16.15 19.14
C THR A 46 -1.89 -15.32 18.03
N ILE A 47 -1.45 -14.07 17.87
CA ILE A 47 -1.90 -13.16 16.80
C ILE A 47 -1.34 -13.61 15.44
N GLU A 48 -0.08 -14.02 15.36
CA GLU A 48 0.52 -14.60 14.15
C GLU A 48 -0.21 -15.87 13.69
N ALA A 49 -0.58 -16.74 14.63
CA ALA A 49 -1.39 -17.92 14.31
C ALA A 49 -2.80 -17.58 13.75
N TRP A 50 -3.34 -16.41 14.09
CA TRP A 50 -4.65 -15.94 13.62
C TRP A 50 -4.58 -15.17 12.29
N ILE A 51 -3.53 -14.37 12.09
CA ILE A 51 -3.37 -13.50 10.91
C ILE A 51 -2.79 -14.27 9.72
N GLY A 52 -2.13 -15.40 9.97
CA GLY A 52 -1.48 -16.22 8.95
C GLY A 52 0.02 -15.94 8.87
N SER A 53 0.70 -16.68 7.99
CA SER A 53 2.16 -16.59 7.84
C SER A 53 2.61 -15.18 7.41
N ASP A 54 3.92 -14.94 7.54
CA ASP A 54 4.57 -13.68 7.17
C ASP A 54 4.34 -13.31 5.69
N GLU A 55 4.25 -14.31 4.82
CA GLU A 55 4.14 -14.14 3.38
C GLU A 55 2.88 -13.39 2.92
N PRO A 56 1.64 -13.76 3.32
CA PRO A 56 0.43 -12.96 3.06
C PRO A 56 0.54 -11.51 3.54
N MET A 57 1.20 -11.29 4.69
CA MET A 57 1.39 -9.94 5.21
C MET A 57 2.33 -9.13 4.31
N HIS A 58 3.47 -9.71 3.91
CA HIS A 58 4.41 -9.09 2.98
C HIS A 58 3.77 -8.76 1.62
N PHE A 59 2.97 -9.68 1.09
CA PHE A 59 2.19 -9.44 -0.14
C PHE A 59 1.17 -8.31 0.05
N THR A 60 0.39 -8.34 1.13
CA THR A 60 -0.67 -7.37 1.39
C THR A 60 -0.11 -5.97 1.60
N LEU A 61 1.02 -5.85 2.31
CA LEU A 61 1.79 -4.60 2.45
C LEU A 61 2.29 -4.14 1.08
N GLY A 62 2.98 -5.02 0.35
CA GLY A 62 3.45 -4.80 -1.01
C GLY A 62 2.38 -4.23 -1.93
N PHE A 63 1.16 -4.73 -1.81
CA PHE A 63 0.01 -4.37 -2.64
C PHE A 63 -0.73 -3.10 -2.17
N LEU A 64 -1.27 -3.11 -0.95
CA LEU A 64 -2.20 -2.08 -0.49
C LEU A 64 -1.51 -0.77 -0.10
N LEU A 65 -0.28 -0.84 0.44
CA LEU A 65 0.43 0.33 0.93
C LEU A 65 0.73 1.35 -0.17
N PRO A 66 1.36 0.99 -1.31
CA PRO A 66 1.56 1.94 -2.41
C PRO A 66 0.25 2.46 -3.01
N LEU A 67 -0.79 1.62 -3.11
CA LEU A 67 -2.09 2.04 -3.62
C LEU A 67 -2.76 3.07 -2.70
N GLY A 68 -2.77 2.79 -1.40
CA GLY A 68 -3.36 3.68 -0.39
C GLY A 68 -2.64 5.02 -0.30
N ILE A 69 -1.30 5.00 -0.20
CA ILE A 69 -0.50 6.22 -0.15
C ILE A 69 -0.64 7.01 -1.46
N GLY A 70 -0.52 6.34 -2.62
CA GLY A 70 -0.68 6.96 -3.93
C GLY A 70 -2.07 7.61 -4.09
N TRP A 71 -3.12 6.95 -3.59
CA TRP A 71 -4.48 7.47 -3.59
C TRP A 71 -4.62 8.73 -2.73
N LEU A 72 -4.15 8.69 -1.48
CA LEU A 72 -4.20 9.82 -0.54
C LEU A 72 -3.39 11.01 -1.03
N MET A 73 -2.22 10.77 -1.62
CA MET A 73 -1.39 11.81 -2.27
C MET A 73 -2.01 12.37 -3.56
N ARG A 74 -3.16 11.84 -4.01
CA ARG A 74 -3.82 12.19 -5.27
C ARG A 74 -2.89 12.03 -6.47
N LEU A 75 -2.01 11.03 -6.42
CA LEU A 75 -0.94 10.83 -7.39
C LEU A 75 -1.50 10.59 -8.80
N TYR A 76 -2.73 10.06 -8.90
CA TYR A 76 -3.46 9.86 -10.15
C TYR A 76 -3.72 11.16 -10.94
N ARG A 77 -3.68 12.33 -10.27
CA ARG A 77 -3.80 13.66 -10.91
C ARG A 77 -2.46 14.24 -11.35
N ARG A 78 -1.35 13.64 -10.92
CA ARG A 78 0.00 14.11 -11.23
C ARG A 78 0.48 13.53 -12.56
N GLN A 79 1.51 14.16 -13.12
CA GLN A 79 2.12 13.68 -14.37
C GLN A 79 2.70 12.26 -14.19
N ARG A 80 2.69 11.48 -15.27
CA ARG A 80 3.14 10.07 -15.27
C ARG A 80 4.54 9.88 -14.65
N ARG A 81 5.47 10.80 -14.88
CA ARG A 81 6.82 10.74 -14.29
C ARG A 81 6.82 10.70 -12.75
N TYR A 82 5.93 11.45 -12.10
CA TYR A 82 5.80 11.43 -10.64
C TYR A 82 5.18 10.13 -10.14
N GLN A 83 4.25 9.55 -10.92
CA GLN A 83 3.67 8.25 -10.62
C GLN A 83 4.73 7.14 -10.70
N ILE A 84 5.52 7.11 -11.77
CA ILE A 84 6.64 6.16 -11.92
C ILE A 84 7.65 6.35 -10.79
N GLY A 85 8.08 7.60 -10.53
CA GLY A 85 9.03 7.90 -9.46
C GLY A 85 8.57 7.44 -8.09
N PHE A 86 7.28 7.57 -7.77
CA PHE A 86 6.71 7.05 -6.53
C PHE A 86 6.82 5.52 -6.43
N PHE A 87 6.41 4.77 -7.45
CA PHE A 87 6.47 3.31 -7.39
C PHE A 87 7.91 2.79 -7.33
N VAL A 88 8.85 3.44 -8.04
CA VAL A 88 10.28 3.15 -7.91
C VAL A 88 10.77 3.43 -6.49
N LEU A 89 10.40 4.57 -5.91
CA LEU A 89 10.76 4.90 -4.54
C LEU A 89 10.23 3.87 -3.55
N VAL A 90 8.97 3.41 -3.69
CA VAL A 90 8.40 2.36 -2.83
C VAL A 90 9.19 1.04 -2.96
N ALA A 91 9.55 0.63 -4.18
CA ALA A 91 10.35 -0.59 -4.37
C ALA A 91 11.74 -0.47 -3.69
N LEU A 92 12.37 0.70 -3.80
CA LEU A 92 13.64 0.98 -3.10
C LEU A 92 13.47 0.94 -1.58
N LEU A 93 12.37 1.48 -1.05
CA LEU A 93 12.08 1.41 0.38
C LEU A 93 11.89 -0.03 0.86
N TYR A 94 11.23 -0.90 0.09
CA TYR A 94 11.15 -2.32 0.43
C TYR A 94 12.52 -3.01 0.40
N ALA A 95 13.38 -2.69 -0.57
CA ALA A 95 14.74 -3.24 -0.60
C ALA A 95 15.57 -2.78 0.60
N VAL A 96 15.43 -1.50 1.01
CA VAL A 96 16.08 -0.96 2.19
C VAL A 96 15.54 -1.61 3.47
N ASP A 97 14.22 -1.73 3.60
CA ASP A 97 13.59 -2.38 4.76
C ASP A 97 14.11 -3.81 4.95
N GLU A 98 14.13 -4.60 3.89
CA GLU A 98 14.65 -5.98 3.93
C GLU A 98 16.15 -6.01 4.29
N THR A 99 16.95 -5.10 3.72
CA THR A 99 18.37 -5.00 4.04
C THR A 99 18.58 -4.62 5.51
N MET A 100 17.77 -3.71 6.05
CA MET A 100 17.83 -3.33 7.46
C MET A 100 17.38 -4.47 8.38
N GLN A 101 16.41 -5.29 7.98
CA GLN A 101 16.02 -6.47 8.74
C GLN A 101 17.18 -7.44 8.92
N SER A 102 18.08 -7.58 7.93
CA SER A 102 19.28 -8.43 8.06
C SER A 102 20.25 -7.99 9.18
N LEU A 103 20.15 -6.75 9.64
CA LEU A 103 20.95 -6.20 10.73
C LEU A 103 20.35 -6.52 12.12
N LEU A 104 19.13 -7.03 12.18
CA LEU A 104 18.46 -7.38 13.43
C LEU A 104 18.80 -8.81 13.84
N PRO A 105 19.28 -9.05 15.08
CA PRO A 105 19.74 -10.37 15.50
C PRO A 105 18.62 -11.42 15.66
N PHE A 106 17.37 -10.98 15.70
CA PHE A 106 16.19 -11.83 15.91
C PHE A 106 15.41 -12.10 14.62
N ARG A 107 15.82 -11.50 13.51
CA ARG A 107 15.12 -11.57 12.23
C ARG A 107 16.14 -11.60 11.11
N SER A 108 16.19 -12.69 10.36
CA SER A 108 16.98 -12.74 9.14
C SER A 108 16.13 -12.22 7.99
N ALA A 109 16.71 -11.33 7.18
CA ALA A 109 16.15 -11.02 5.86
C ALA A 109 15.95 -12.33 5.09
N THR A 110 14.73 -12.58 4.60
CA THR A 110 14.48 -13.73 3.75
C THR A 110 14.17 -13.26 2.34
N TRP A 111 14.83 -13.90 1.37
CA TRP A 111 14.55 -13.62 -0.03
C TRP A 111 13.07 -13.85 -0.39
N SER A 112 12.41 -14.78 0.31
CA SER A 112 10.97 -15.04 0.17
C SER A 112 10.13 -13.81 0.55
N ASP A 113 10.40 -13.18 1.69
CA ASP A 113 9.65 -12.01 2.16
C ASP A 113 9.76 -10.84 1.19
N PHE A 114 10.98 -10.56 0.71
CA PHE A 114 11.21 -9.55 -0.31
C PHE A 114 10.45 -9.88 -1.61
N GLN A 115 10.53 -11.12 -2.08
CA GLN A 115 9.83 -11.55 -3.29
C GLN A 115 8.32 -11.41 -3.15
N MET A 116 7.75 -11.71 -1.99
CA MET A 116 6.32 -11.55 -1.73
C MET A 116 5.90 -10.07 -1.71
N SER A 117 6.67 -9.20 -1.07
CA SER A 117 6.44 -7.74 -1.13
C SER A 117 6.56 -7.19 -2.55
N MET A 118 7.54 -7.63 -3.33
CA MET A 118 7.72 -7.22 -4.73
C MET A 118 6.61 -7.76 -5.66
N THR A 119 6.06 -8.94 -5.35
CA THR A 119 4.91 -9.50 -6.07
C THR A 119 3.66 -8.65 -5.83
N GLY A 120 3.38 -8.32 -4.56
CA GLY A 120 2.30 -7.40 -4.19
C GLY A 120 2.47 -6.01 -4.85
N TRP A 121 3.69 -5.47 -4.82
CA TRP A 121 4.02 -4.19 -5.45
C TRP A 121 3.80 -4.21 -6.97
N SER A 122 4.21 -5.30 -7.64
CA SER A 122 4.01 -5.44 -9.09
C SER A 122 2.53 -5.45 -9.45
N LEU A 123 1.72 -6.17 -8.67
CA LEU A 123 0.27 -6.16 -8.83
C LEU A 123 -0.32 -4.77 -8.56
N ALA A 124 0.18 -4.04 -7.56
CA ALA A 124 -0.25 -2.67 -7.28
C ALA A 124 0.05 -1.73 -8.46
N VAL A 125 1.23 -1.83 -9.07
CA VAL A 125 1.59 -1.08 -10.27
C VAL A 125 0.60 -1.36 -11.40
N LEU A 126 0.31 -2.64 -11.67
CA LEU A 126 -0.64 -3.05 -12.71
C LEU A 126 -2.03 -2.47 -12.45
N VAL A 127 -2.57 -2.69 -11.25
CA VAL A 127 -3.89 -2.18 -10.84
C VAL A 127 -3.95 -0.66 -10.95
N TRP A 128 -2.92 0.03 -10.47
CA TRP A 128 -2.84 1.49 -10.51
C TRP A 128 -2.92 2.02 -11.94
N TYR A 129 -2.10 1.48 -12.85
CA TYR A 129 -2.10 1.95 -14.22
C TYR A 129 -3.38 1.54 -14.95
N CYS A 130 -3.92 0.33 -14.76
CA CYS A 130 -5.22 -0.06 -15.32
C CYS A 130 -6.34 0.90 -14.91
N LEU A 131 -6.44 1.22 -13.61
CA LEU A 131 -7.43 2.19 -13.11
C LEU A 131 -7.17 3.60 -13.66
N TRP A 132 -5.91 4.01 -13.74
CA TRP A 132 -5.55 5.31 -14.30
C TRP A 132 -5.95 5.42 -15.78
N GLN A 133 -5.78 4.35 -16.56
CA GLN A 133 -6.23 4.30 -17.95
C GLN A 133 -7.76 4.41 -18.04
N LEU A 134 -8.49 3.61 -17.26
CA LEU A 134 -9.96 3.61 -17.28
C LEU A 134 -10.57 4.97 -16.88
N LEU A 135 -9.95 5.65 -15.91
CA LEU A 135 -10.51 6.87 -15.32
C LEU A 135 -10.05 8.16 -16.01
N PHE A 136 -8.89 8.18 -16.67
CA PHE A 136 -8.25 9.43 -17.09
C PHE A 136 -7.73 9.49 -18.53
N LEU A 137 -7.69 8.39 -19.29
CA LEU A 137 -7.23 8.41 -20.69
C LEU A 137 -8.22 8.97 -21.74
N PRO A 138 -9.56 8.95 -21.59
CA PRO A 138 -10.43 9.52 -22.62
C PRO A 138 -10.58 11.04 -22.61
N THR A 139 -10.01 11.76 -21.63
CA THR A 139 -10.25 13.22 -21.47
C THR A 139 -9.08 14.11 -21.91
N ARG A 140 -7.99 13.54 -22.44
CA ARG A 140 -6.90 14.28 -23.11
C ARG A 140 -7.05 14.27 -24.64
N GLN A 141 -8.22 14.62 -25.14
CA GLN A 141 -8.36 15.15 -26.49
C GLN A 141 -8.57 16.67 -26.41
N ARG A 142 -7.47 17.41 -26.21
CA ARG A 142 -7.31 18.81 -26.61
C ARG A 142 -5.85 19.05 -26.91
#